data_AF-A4CBM5-F1
#
_entry.id   AF-A4CBM5-F1
#
_cell.length_a   1.000
_cell.length_b   1.000
_cell.length_c   1.000
_cell.angle_alpha   90.00
_cell.angle_beta   90.00
_cell.angle_gamma   90.00
#
_symmetry.space_group_name_H-M   'P 1'
#
loop_
_entity.id
_entity.type
_entity.pdbx_description
1 polymer ?
#
loop_
_entity_poly.entity_id
_entity_poly.type
_entity_poly.pdbx_seq_one_letter_code
_entity_poly.pdbx_strand_id
1 'polypeptide(L)'
;MVGEVIGEPHIIPFVTGIRKQSWHNNCLALGLAQGFLEPLESTAIHLVSKTLALFVRMFPDKQCNSIQMAEFNRRVRADYQEIRDFLVLHYCTTKRSDSAFWQDCQTMAIPESLQQKIDFFKVAGGLIPEVEALFQPTSWYAVFEGMQVRPAGFNPTLHALNSQKLAQSLAQGQAALARSVVKQPSHQAFLTDYCQAPKIES
;
A
#
# COMPACT_ATOMS: atom_id res chain seq x y z
N MET A 1 -16.25 -20.05 -7.62
CA MET A 1 -17.20 -20.83 -6.82
C MET A 1 -17.55 -20.00 -5.60
N VAL A 2 -18.82 -19.83 -5.30
CA VAL A 2 -19.27 -19.19 -4.05
C VAL A 2 -19.29 -20.30 -3.00
N GLY A 3 -18.56 -20.13 -1.90
CA GLY A 3 -18.54 -21.09 -0.79
C GLY A 3 -19.85 -21.09 -0.01
N GLU A 4 -20.12 -22.15 0.74
CA GLU A 4 -21.25 -22.19 1.68
C GLU A 4 -21.03 -21.18 2.81
N VAL A 5 -22.12 -20.58 3.28
CA VAL A 5 -22.08 -19.66 4.42
C VAL A 5 -21.88 -20.48 5.69
N ILE A 6 -20.75 -20.28 6.37
CA ILE A 6 -20.36 -21.04 7.57
C ILE A 6 -20.69 -20.34 8.90
N GLY A 7 -21.33 -19.17 8.86
CA GLY A 7 -21.69 -18.39 10.05
C GLY A 7 -22.39 -17.08 9.70
N GLU A 8 -22.90 -16.41 10.74
CA GLU A 8 -23.58 -15.11 10.60
C GLU A 8 -22.58 -13.96 10.38
N PRO A 9 -22.96 -12.89 9.65
CA PRO A 9 -22.12 -11.71 9.50
C PRO A 9 -21.78 -11.05 10.85
N HIS A 10 -20.48 -10.83 11.10
CA HIS A 10 -20.00 -10.13 12.29
C HIS A 10 -19.77 -8.64 11.98
N ILE A 11 -20.45 -7.75 12.71
CA ILE A 11 -20.24 -6.31 12.61
C ILE A 11 -19.04 -5.92 13.47
N ILE A 12 -18.01 -5.35 12.85
CA ILE A 12 -16.79 -4.89 13.53
C ILE A 12 -16.70 -3.37 13.41
N PRO A 13 -17.02 -2.61 14.48
CA PRO A 13 -16.85 -1.17 14.47
C PRO A 13 -15.35 -0.82 14.54
N PHE A 14 -14.95 0.22 13.82
CA PHE A 14 -13.58 0.72 13.89
C PHE A 14 -13.55 2.24 13.75
N VAL A 15 -12.44 2.82 14.23
CA VAL A 15 -12.12 4.23 14.06
C VAL A 15 -10.77 4.32 13.39
N THR A 16 -10.73 5.03 12.26
CA THR A 16 -9.48 5.26 11.54
C THR A 16 -8.60 6.28 12.28
N GLY A 17 -7.33 5.95 12.46
CA GLY A 17 -6.36 6.87 13.05
C GLY A 17 -5.16 6.17 13.67
N ILE A 18 -4.26 6.98 14.24
CA ILE A 18 -3.06 6.54 14.95
C ILE A 18 -2.98 7.26 16.29
N ARG A 19 -2.41 6.59 17.31
CA ARG A 19 -2.01 7.23 18.56
C ARG A 19 -1.05 8.39 18.31
N LYS A 20 -1.13 9.40 19.19
CA LYS A 20 -0.20 10.54 19.18
C LYS A 20 1.26 10.07 19.35
N GLN A 21 1.49 9.05 20.16
CA GLN A 21 2.80 8.41 20.32
C GLN A 21 2.59 6.90 20.36
N SER A 22 3.29 6.19 19.48
CA SER A 22 3.32 4.72 19.45
C SER A 22 4.28 4.16 20.50
N TRP A 23 5.28 4.94 20.90
CA TRP A 23 6.16 4.66 22.04
C TRP A 23 6.16 5.84 23.00
N HIS A 24 5.85 5.58 24.27
CA HIS A 24 5.83 6.56 25.35
C HIS A 24 6.45 5.98 26.63
N ASN A 25 7.50 6.61 27.16
CA ASN A 25 8.30 6.12 28.28
C ASN A 25 8.78 4.67 28.04
N ASN A 26 8.38 3.72 28.89
CA ASN A 26 8.70 2.30 28.78
C ASN A 26 7.58 1.47 28.10
N CYS A 27 6.62 2.12 27.44
CA CYS A 27 5.47 1.46 26.83
C CYS A 27 5.48 1.61 25.30
N LEU A 28 5.38 0.48 24.61
CA LEU A 28 5.25 0.40 23.15
C LEU A 28 3.84 -0.10 22.78
N ALA A 29 3.13 0.66 21.98
CA ALA A 29 1.86 0.27 21.37
C ALA A 29 2.11 -0.42 20.01
N LEU A 30 1.46 -1.57 19.81
CA LEU A 30 1.52 -2.37 18.59
C LEU A 30 0.12 -2.78 18.14
N GLY A 31 -0.06 -2.98 16.82
CA GLY A 31 -1.34 -3.36 16.22
C GLY A 31 -2.46 -2.37 16.53
N LEU A 32 -3.64 -2.88 16.88
CA LEU A 32 -4.82 -2.03 17.18
C LEU A 32 -4.59 -1.04 18.34
N ALA A 33 -3.67 -1.33 19.26
CA ALA A 33 -3.32 -0.39 20.33
C ALA A 33 -2.58 0.86 19.80
N GLN A 34 -1.88 0.71 18.67
CA GLN A 34 -1.11 1.74 17.99
C GLN A 34 -1.98 2.60 17.07
N GLY A 35 -2.85 1.97 16.28
CA GLY A 35 -3.68 2.62 15.29
C GLY A 35 -4.42 1.63 14.42
N PHE A 36 -5.33 2.14 13.60
CA PHE A 36 -6.10 1.35 12.65
C PHE A 36 -6.39 2.15 11.38
N LEU A 37 -6.29 1.46 10.24
CA LEU A 37 -6.68 1.90 8.90
C LEU A 37 -7.47 0.73 8.29
N GLU A 38 -8.44 1.04 7.43
CA GLU A 38 -9.24 0.00 6.77
C GLU A 38 -8.36 -0.98 5.96
N PRO A 39 -8.77 -2.26 5.82
CA PRO A 39 -7.94 -3.31 5.24
C PRO A 39 -7.91 -3.32 3.71
N LEU A 40 -8.06 -2.16 3.05
CA LEU A 40 -8.12 -2.07 1.58
C LEU A 40 -6.83 -2.55 0.90
N GLU A 41 -5.67 -2.34 1.54
CA GLU A 41 -4.35 -2.69 0.99
C GLU A 41 -3.56 -3.68 1.88
N SER A 42 -4.27 -4.48 2.69
CA SER A 42 -3.66 -5.54 3.52
C SER A 42 -2.48 -5.10 4.41
N THR A 43 -2.51 -3.87 4.93
CA THR A 43 -1.36 -3.23 5.60
C THR A 43 -1.22 -3.54 7.09
N ALA A 44 -2.27 -4.06 7.75
CA ALA A 44 -2.30 -4.18 9.21
C ALA A 44 -1.19 -5.07 9.79
N ILE A 45 -1.06 -6.31 9.30
CA ILE A 45 -0.01 -7.24 9.76
C ILE A 45 1.37 -6.69 9.41
N HIS A 46 1.51 -6.12 8.21
CA HIS A 46 2.76 -5.50 7.77
C HIS A 46 3.22 -4.38 8.72
N LEU A 47 2.32 -3.49 9.15
CA LEU A 47 2.62 -2.43 10.11
C LEU A 47 3.12 -2.96 11.45
N VAL A 48 2.54 -4.07 11.94
CA VAL A 48 3.01 -4.72 13.17
C VAL A 48 4.45 -5.19 12.99
N SER A 49 4.75 -5.91 11.90
CA SER A 49 6.08 -6.42 11.60
C SER A 49 7.11 -5.29 11.42
N LYS A 50 6.76 -4.24 10.64
CA LYS A 50 7.64 -3.10 10.37
C LYS A 50 7.93 -2.31 11.64
N THR A 51 6.91 -2.02 12.45
CA THR A 51 7.08 -1.33 13.73
C THR A 51 7.99 -2.14 14.66
N LEU A 52 7.76 -3.45 14.79
CA LEU A 52 8.57 -4.30 15.66
C LEU A 52 10.03 -4.35 15.20
N ALA A 53 10.28 -4.50 13.90
CA ALA A 53 11.63 -4.48 13.34
C ALA A 53 12.33 -3.12 13.59
N LEU A 54 11.61 -2.01 13.44
CA LEU A 54 12.12 -0.68 13.75
C LEU A 54 12.45 -0.54 15.23
N PHE A 55 11.58 -1.03 16.12
CA PHE A 55 11.80 -0.98 17.56
C PHE A 55 13.04 -1.79 17.97
N VAL A 56 13.24 -2.97 17.39
CA VAL A 56 14.46 -3.79 17.62
C VAL A 56 15.71 -3.08 17.12
N ARG A 57 15.67 -2.40 15.96
CA ARG A 57 16.80 -1.59 15.47
C ARG A 57 17.12 -0.41 16.38
N MET A 58 16.12 0.09 17.09
CA MET A 58 16.20 1.23 18.01
C MET A 58 15.97 0.79 19.47
N PHE A 59 16.41 -0.42 19.83
CA PHE A 59 16.05 -1.01 21.12
C PHE A 59 16.58 -0.13 22.27
N PRO A 60 15.73 0.28 23.23
CA PRO A 60 16.15 1.16 24.30
C PRO A 60 16.88 0.42 25.42
N ASP A 61 17.67 1.16 26.18
CA ASP A 61 18.04 0.77 27.53
C ASP A 61 16.95 1.19 28.56
N LYS A 62 17.24 1.01 29.85
CA LYS A 62 16.32 1.36 30.94
C LYS A 62 16.00 2.87 31.01
N GLN A 63 16.80 3.73 30.38
CA GLN A 63 16.57 5.18 30.40
C GLN A 63 15.50 5.59 29.39
N CYS A 64 15.19 4.76 28.38
CA CYS A 64 14.19 5.05 27.35
C CYS A 64 14.37 6.47 26.78
N ASN A 65 15.55 6.72 26.21
CA ASN A 65 15.97 8.05 25.78
C ASN A 65 14.92 8.75 24.88
N SER A 66 14.58 9.99 25.24
CA SER A 66 13.52 10.76 24.57
C SER A 66 13.81 11.09 23.11
N ILE A 67 15.08 11.19 22.71
CA ILE A 67 15.50 11.46 21.33
C ILE A 67 15.23 10.23 20.46
N GLN A 68 15.61 9.04 20.94
CA GLN A 68 15.34 7.78 20.25
C GLN A 68 13.83 7.54 20.11
N MET A 69 13.08 7.78 21.19
CA MET A 69 11.61 7.68 21.19
C MET A 69 10.95 8.69 20.23
N ALA A 70 11.46 9.92 20.14
CA ALA A 70 10.94 10.93 19.21
C ALA A 70 11.15 10.51 17.75
N GLU A 71 12.34 10.02 17.41
CA GLU A 71 12.65 9.55 16.06
C GLU A 71 11.83 8.31 15.68
N PHE A 72 11.66 7.36 16.60
CA PHE A 72 10.80 6.20 16.41
C PHE A 72 9.36 6.62 16.10
N ASN A 73 8.79 7.50 16.93
CA ASN A 73 7.42 7.99 16.74
C ASN A 73 7.26 8.77 15.42
N ARG A 74 8.28 9.52 15.00
CA ARG A 74 8.28 10.23 13.72
C ARG A 74 8.20 9.25 12.54
N ARG A 75 8.99 8.18 12.56
CA ARG A 75 9.01 7.15 11.50
C ARG A 75 7.70 6.37 11.44
N VAL A 76 7.20 5.90 12.58
CA VAL A 76 5.91 5.19 12.61
C VAL A 76 4.76 6.08 12.14
N ARG A 77 4.77 7.38 12.49
CA ARG A 77 3.77 8.31 11.96
C ARG A 77 3.87 8.46 10.44
N ALA A 78 5.08 8.55 9.89
CA ALA A 78 5.29 8.63 8.45
C ALA A 78 4.72 7.39 7.73
N ASP A 79 4.90 6.19 8.29
CA ASP A 79 4.32 4.95 7.77
C ASP A 79 2.78 5.03 7.66
N TYR A 80 2.11 5.53 8.71
CA TYR A 80 0.65 5.71 8.67
C TYR A 80 0.20 6.81 7.71
N GLN A 81 0.98 7.88 7.55
CA GLN A 81 0.69 8.94 6.59
C GLN A 81 0.82 8.44 5.15
N GLU A 82 1.85 7.65 4.87
CA GLU A 82 2.05 7.01 3.57
C GLU A 82 0.86 6.08 3.23
N ILE A 83 0.44 5.22 4.17
CA ILE A 83 -0.73 4.35 3.96
C ILE A 83 -2.00 5.18 3.78
N ARG A 84 -2.24 6.17 4.65
CA ARG A 84 -3.40 7.06 4.51
C ARG A 84 -3.45 7.66 3.10
N ASP A 85 -2.33 8.19 2.62
CA ASP A 85 -2.28 8.84 1.30
C ASP A 85 -2.55 7.82 0.19
N PHE A 86 -1.97 6.63 0.28
CA PHE A 86 -2.21 5.54 -0.67
C PHE A 86 -3.67 5.07 -0.68
N LEU A 87 -4.32 4.96 0.49
CA LEU A 87 -5.73 4.61 0.61
C LEU A 87 -6.63 5.72 0.05
N VAL A 88 -6.39 6.97 0.44
CA VAL A 88 -7.17 8.13 -0.01
C VAL A 88 -7.12 8.27 -1.53
N LEU A 89 -6.00 7.93 -2.19
CA LEU A 89 -5.89 7.91 -3.65
C LEU A 89 -6.99 7.08 -4.33
N HIS A 90 -7.34 5.91 -3.77
CA HIS A 90 -8.40 5.03 -4.29
C HIS A 90 -9.79 5.68 -4.24
N TYR A 91 -10.00 6.62 -3.34
CA TYR A 91 -11.28 7.29 -3.15
C TYR A 91 -11.35 8.60 -3.95
N CYS A 92 -10.35 9.46 -3.80
CA CYS A 92 -10.42 10.82 -4.32
C CYS A 92 -10.30 10.94 -5.85
N THR A 93 -9.77 9.91 -6.51
CA THR A 93 -9.58 9.92 -7.97
C THR A 93 -10.66 9.13 -8.74
N THR A 94 -11.70 8.66 -8.05
CA THR A 94 -12.81 7.93 -8.65
C THR A 94 -13.51 8.73 -9.75
N LYS A 95 -14.12 8.02 -10.71
CA LYS A 95 -15.04 8.58 -11.72
C LYS A 95 -16.51 8.34 -11.38
N ARG A 96 -16.78 7.69 -10.25
CA ARG A 96 -18.13 7.37 -9.80
C ARG A 96 -18.83 8.62 -9.29
N SER A 97 -20.05 8.87 -9.73
CA SER A 97 -20.90 9.98 -9.25
C SER A 97 -22.31 9.51 -8.88
N ASP A 98 -22.50 8.18 -8.80
CA ASP A 98 -23.79 7.51 -8.61
C ASP A 98 -24.35 7.59 -7.18
N SER A 99 -23.60 8.12 -6.22
CA SER A 99 -24.06 8.31 -4.85
C SER A 99 -23.40 9.51 -4.18
N ALA A 100 -24.04 10.04 -3.14
CA ALA A 100 -23.49 11.10 -2.31
C ALA A 100 -22.09 10.74 -1.76
N PHE A 101 -21.90 9.49 -1.34
CA PHE A 101 -20.60 8.99 -0.89
C PHE A 101 -19.48 9.23 -1.92
N TRP A 102 -19.69 8.84 -3.19
CA TRP A 102 -18.66 9.01 -4.20
C TRP A 102 -18.46 10.45 -4.64
N GLN A 103 -19.51 11.27 -4.56
CA GLN A 103 -19.41 12.71 -4.80
C GLN A 103 -18.57 13.38 -3.71
N ASP A 104 -18.83 13.04 -2.44
CA ASP A 104 -18.06 13.54 -1.29
C ASP A 104 -16.58 13.15 -1.40
N CYS A 105 -16.27 11.90 -1.75
CA CYS A 105 -14.90 11.44 -1.97
C CYS A 105 -14.14 12.26 -3.04
N GLN A 106 -14.82 12.74 -4.08
CA GLN A 106 -14.19 13.54 -5.14
C GLN A 106 -13.90 14.98 -4.68
N THR A 107 -14.71 15.53 -3.78
CA THR A 107 -14.62 16.93 -3.35
C THR A 107 -13.97 17.13 -2.00
N MET A 108 -13.69 16.05 -1.26
CA MET A 108 -13.05 16.15 0.06
C MET A 108 -11.64 16.74 -0.05
N ALA A 109 -11.24 17.49 0.99
CA ALA A 109 -9.86 17.93 1.13
C ALA A 109 -8.94 16.70 1.31
N ILE A 110 -7.88 16.62 0.52
CA ILE A 110 -6.87 15.56 0.62
C ILE A 110 -5.59 16.08 1.29
N PRO A 111 -4.78 15.20 1.88
CA PRO A 111 -3.50 15.60 2.46
C PRO A 111 -2.57 16.23 1.43
N GLU A 112 -1.83 17.26 1.85
CA GLU A 112 -0.86 17.96 0.98
C GLU A 112 0.18 17.00 0.38
N SER A 113 0.65 16.03 1.16
CA SER A 113 1.61 15.01 0.72
C SER A 113 1.07 14.16 -0.44
N LEU A 114 -0.22 13.79 -0.41
CA LEU A 114 -0.87 13.09 -1.51
C LEU A 114 -1.03 14.01 -2.73
N GLN A 115 -1.49 15.24 -2.53
CA GLN A 115 -1.69 16.22 -3.59
C GLN A 115 -0.37 16.47 -4.35
N GLN A 116 0.73 16.71 -3.63
CA GLN A 116 2.07 16.88 -4.20
C GLN A 116 2.49 15.66 -5.03
N LYS A 117 2.21 14.44 -4.55
CA LYS A 117 2.55 13.21 -5.28
C LYS A 117 1.72 13.06 -6.57
N ILE A 118 0.42 13.36 -6.52
CA ILE A 118 -0.46 13.36 -7.70
C ILE A 118 0.02 14.39 -8.72
N ASP A 119 0.31 15.61 -8.28
CA ASP A 119 0.72 16.70 -9.17
C ASP A 119 2.07 16.40 -9.81
N PHE A 120 3.03 15.90 -9.03
CA PHE A 120 4.32 15.46 -9.56
C PHE A 120 4.17 14.36 -10.62
N PHE A 121 3.37 13.32 -10.33
CA PHE A 121 3.07 12.27 -11.30
C PHE A 121 2.42 12.82 -12.56
N LYS A 122 1.46 13.75 -12.43
CA LYS A 122 0.74 14.35 -13.57
C LYS A 122 1.64 15.12 -14.53
N VAL A 123 2.81 15.59 -14.12
CA VAL A 123 3.73 16.31 -15.03
C VAL A 123 4.31 15.37 -16.10
N ALA A 124 4.95 14.28 -15.68
CA ALA A 124 5.74 13.45 -16.59
C ALA A 124 5.75 11.95 -16.23
N GLY A 125 4.84 11.50 -15.38
CA GLY A 125 4.76 10.10 -14.92
C GLY A 125 5.87 9.72 -13.94
N GLY A 126 6.59 10.70 -13.38
CA GLY A 126 7.68 10.47 -12.44
C GLY A 126 7.17 10.08 -11.05
N LEU A 127 7.86 9.14 -10.41
CA LEU A 127 7.73 8.83 -9.00
C LEU A 127 9.11 8.55 -8.42
N ILE A 128 9.43 9.17 -7.28
CA ILE A 128 10.72 8.99 -6.61
C ILE A 128 10.50 8.09 -5.39
N PRO A 129 11.24 6.98 -5.26
CA PRO A 129 11.20 6.15 -4.05
C PRO A 129 11.64 6.96 -2.83
N GLU A 130 10.86 6.87 -1.76
CA GLU A 130 11.22 7.42 -0.46
C GLU A 130 12.04 6.39 0.34
N VAL A 131 12.79 6.87 1.33
CA VAL A 131 13.61 6.01 2.19
C VAL A 131 12.72 5.12 3.04
N GLU A 132 12.92 3.79 2.96
CA GLU A 132 12.13 2.79 3.71
C GLU A 132 10.61 2.85 3.42
N ALA A 133 10.21 3.27 2.22
CA ALA A 133 8.81 3.36 1.80
C ALA A 133 8.06 2.00 1.86
N LEU A 134 6.82 2.05 2.32
CA LEU A 134 5.89 0.92 2.30
C LEU A 134 5.46 0.56 0.87
N PHE A 135 5.15 1.57 0.07
CA PHE A 135 4.67 1.42 -1.29
C PHE A 135 5.74 1.88 -2.28
N GLN A 136 6.26 0.92 -3.04
CA GLN A 136 7.22 1.21 -4.11
C GLN A 136 6.51 1.92 -5.28
N PRO A 137 7.25 2.64 -6.15
CA PRO A 137 6.65 3.31 -7.30
C PRO A 137 5.74 2.42 -8.15
N THR A 138 6.05 1.13 -8.27
CA THR A 138 5.21 0.15 -8.99
C THR A 138 3.80 0.01 -8.41
N SER A 139 3.64 0.07 -7.08
CA SER A 139 2.32 0.08 -6.42
C SER A 139 1.53 1.32 -6.79
N TRP A 140 2.16 2.50 -6.71
CA TRP A 140 1.53 3.76 -7.11
C TRP A 140 1.18 3.80 -8.60
N TYR A 141 2.05 3.30 -9.47
CA TYR A 141 1.75 3.19 -10.91
C TYR A 141 0.53 2.32 -11.18
N ALA A 142 0.38 1.20 -10.47
CA ALA A 142 -0.78 0.33 -10.63
C ALA A 142 -2.10 1.05 -10.25
N VAL A 143 -2.11 1.78 -9.13
CA VAL A 143 -3.29 2.52 -8.69
C VAL A 143 -3.57 3.71 -9.59
N PHE A 144 -2.57 4.51 -9.96
CA PHE A 144 -2.76 5.61 -10.92
C PHE A 144 -3.29 5.09 -12.26
N GLU A 145 -2.75 3.98 -12.76
CA GLU A 145 -3.19 3.38 -14.02
C GLU A 145 -4.66 2.95 -13.93
N GLY A 146 -5.02 2.19 -12.90
CA GLY A 146 -6.36 1.67 -12.66
C GLY A 146 -7.41 2.76 -12.37
N MET A 147 -7.01 3.81 -11.64
CA MET A 147 -7.85 4.97 -11.33
C MET A 147 -7.88 6.03 -12.43
N GLN A 148 -7.26 5.75 -13.59
CA GLN A 148 -7.23 6.66 -14.74
C GLN A 148 -6.60 8.02 -14.45
N VAL A 149 -5.67 8.08 -13.50
CA VAL A 149 -4.79 9.24 -13.32
C VAL A 149 -3.69 9.12 -14.37
N ARG A 150 -3.61 10.09 -15.27
CA ARG A 150 -2.68 10.07 -16.40
C ARG A 150 -1.72 11.25 -16.35
N PRO A 151 -0.44 11.04 -16.67
CA PRO A 151 0.48 12.14 -16.83
C PRO A 151 0.19 12.91 -18.12
N ALA A 152 0.46 14.22 -18.12
CA ALA A 152 0.34 15.09 -19.28
C ALA A 152 1.48 14.88 -20.29
N GLY A 153 2.60 14.31 -19.84
CA GLY A 153 3.74 13.97 -20.68
C GLY A 153 4.56 12.82 -20.09
N PHE A 154 5.78 12.69 -20.59
CA PHE A 154 6.77 11.73 -20.13
C PHE A 154 8.14 12.38 -20.03
N ASN A 155 9.10 11.71 -19.39
CA ASN A 155 10.47 12.23 -19.28
C ASN A 155 11.10 12.45 -20.68
N PRO A 156 11.50 13.68 -21.06
CA PRO A 156 12.04 13.98 -22.38
C PRO A 156 13.31 13.21 -22.74
N THR A 157 14.04 12.66 -21.76
CA THR A 157 15.19 11.78 -22.04
C THR A 157 14.81 10.55 -22.87
N LEU A 158 13.52 10.15 -22.86
CA LEU A 158 13.00 9.08 -23.70
C LEU A 158 13.07 9.41 -25.21
N HIS A 159 13.18 10.68 -25.61
CA HIS A 159 13.38 11.04 -27.03
C HIS A 159 14.71 10.53 -27.60
N ALA A 160 15.71 10.28 -26.75
CA ALA A 160 16.98 9.69 -27.18
C ALA A 160 16.88 8.18 -27.45
N LEU A 161 15.78 7.53 -27.06
CA LEU A 161 15.59 6.09 -27.27
C LEU A 161 15.10 5.80 -28.68
N ASN A 162 15.58 4.70 -29.25
CA ASN A 162 15.03 4.18 -30.50
C ASN A 162 13.65 3.54 -30.24
N SER A 163 12.59 4.17 -30.75
CA SER A 163 11.20 3.76 -30.51
C SER A 163 10.87 2.36 -31.00
N GLN A 164 11.45 1.92 -32.12
CA GLN A 164 11.25 0.57 -32.66
C GLN A 164 11.88 -0.48 -31.74
N LYS A 165 13.12 -0.24 -31.28
CA LYS A 165 13.78 -1.13 -30.31
C LYS A 165 13.04 -1.18 -28.98
N LEU A 166 12.52 -0.04 -28.50
CA LEU A 166 11.71 0.03 -27.29
C LEU A 166 10.43 -0.81 -27.42
N ALA A 167 9.68 -0.62 -28.52
CA ALA A 167 8.46 -1.40 -28.78
C ALA A 167 8.74 -2.90 -28.88
N GLN A 168 9.84 -3.29 -29.53
CA GLN A 168 10.28 -4.69 -29.61
C GLN A 168 10.62 -5.25 -28.22
N SER A 169 11.32 -4.49 -27.38
CA SER A 169 11.66 -4.91 -26.02
C SER A 169 10.41 -5.12 -25.16
N LEU A 170 9.44 -4.21 -25.24
CA LEU A 170 8.15 -4.34 -24.54
C LEU A 170 7.37 -5.57 -25.00
N ALA A 171 7.29 -5.81 -26.32
CA ALA A 171 6.62 -6.98 -26.89
C ALA A 171 7.31 -8.30 -26.47
N GLN A 172 8.63 -8.32 -26.43
CA GLN A 172 9.40 -9.48 -25.93
C GLN A 172 9.12 -9.74 -24.45
N GLY A 173 9.05 -8.69 -23.63
CA GLY A 173 8.69 -8.77 -22.22
C GLY A 173 7.30 -9.34 -22.01
N GLN A 174 6.30 -8.83 -22.75
CA GLN A 174 4.94 -9.34 -22.73
C GLN A 174 4.88 -10.83 -23.11
N ALA A 175 5.56 -11.22 -24.19
CA ALA A 175 5.59 -12.62 -24.61
C ALA A 175 6.32 -13.52 -23.61
N ALA A 176 7.36 -13.02 -22.93
CA ALA A 176 8.05 -13.75 -21.87
C ALA A 176 7.14 -13.98 -20.66
N LEU A 177 6.41 -12.95 -20.21
CA LEU A 177 5.42 -13.07 -19.13
C LEU A 177 4.35 -14.11 -19.49
N ALA A 178 3.78 -14.03 -20.70
CA ALA A 178 2.78 -15.00 -21.17
C ALA A 178 3.31 -16.45 -21.14
N ARG A 179 4.54 -16.68 -21.61
CA ARG A 179 5.19 -18.00 -21.56
C ARG A 179 5.44 -18.48 -20.13
N SER A 180 5.79 -17.58 -19.21
CA SER A 180 6.03 -17.93 -17.81
C SER A 180 4.74 -18.31 -17.09
N VAL A 181 3.65 -17.59 -17.33
CA VAL A 181 2.34 -17.82 -16.70
C VAL A 181 1.77 -19.20 -17.08
N VAL A 182 1.84 -19.59 -18.35
CA VAL A 182 1.32 -20.88 -18.82
C VAL A 182 2.05 -22.09 -18.21
N LYS A 183 3.29 -21.90 -17.73
CA LYS A 183 4.08 -22.93 -17.06
C LYS A 183 3.79 -23.04 -15.55
N GLN A 184 3.09 -22.07 -14.96
CA GLN A 184 2.78 -22.12 -13.54
C GLN A 184 1.62 -23.10 -13.28
N PRO A 185 1.66 -23.86 -12.17
CA PRO A 185 0.49 -24.61 -11.74
C PRO A 185 -0.66 -23.65 -11.42
N SER A 186 -1.89 -24.17 -11.42
CA SER A 186 -3.00 -23.43 -10.84
C SER A 186 -2.77 -23.23 -9.34
N HIS A 187 -3.39 -22.20 -8.76
CA HIS A 187 -3.30 -21.96 -7.32
C HIS A 187 -3.72 -23.20 -6.51
N GLN A 188 -4.79 -23.89 -6.92
CA GLN A 188 -5.26 -25.11 -6.25
C GLN A 188 -4.25 -26.25 -6.33
N ALA A 189 -3.62 -26.48 -7.50
CA ALA A 189 -2.62 -27.52 -7.65
C ALA A 189 -1.40 -27.26 -6.74
N PHE A 190 -0.92 -26.00 -6.70
CA PHE A 190 0.17 -25.61 -5.80
C PHE A 190 -0.16 -25.86 -4.33
N LEU A 191 -1.37 -25.48 -3.87
CA LEU A 191 -1.79 -25.70 -2.49
C LEU A 191 -1.84 -27.19 -2.13
N THR A 192 -2.38 -28.03 -3.03
CA THR A 192 -2.44 -29.49 -2.81
C THR A 192 -1.04 -30.10 -2.69
N ASP A 193 -0.10 -29.69 -3.56
CA ASP A 193 1.22 -30.32 -3.64
C ASP A 193 2.21 -29.79 -2.59
N TYR A 194 2.11 -28.51 -2.21
CA TYR A 194 3.11 -27.85 -1.35
C TYR A 194 2.68 -27.68 0.10
N CYS A 195 1.42 -27.30 0.35
CA CYS A 195 0.98 -26.88 1.68
C CYS A 195 -0.49 -27.20 1.96
N GLN A 196 -0.90 -28.45 1.70
CA GLN A 196 -2.27 -28.88 1.92
C GLN A 196 -2.67 -28.71 3.39
N ALA A 197 -3.64 -27.84 3.65
CA ALA A 197 -4.20 -27.67 4.97
C ALA A 197 -5.08 -28.88 5.34
N PRO A 198 -5.10 -29.28 6.63
CA PRO A 198 -6.04 -30.29 7.10
C PRO A 198 -7.48 -29.82 6.87
N LYS A 199 -8.38 -30.77 6.56
CA LYS A 199 -9.81 -30.46 6.47
C LYS A 199 -10.33 -30.12 7.86
N ILE A 200 -11.11 -29.05 7.95
CA ILE A 200 -11.84 -28.71 9.18
C ILE A 200 -13.05 -29.65 9.22
N GLU A 201 -13.14 -30.50 10.24
CA GLU A 201 -14.33 -31.31 10.50
C GLU A 201 -15.44 -30.37 11.00
N SER A 202 -16.60 -30.44 10.33
CA SER A 202 -17.81 -29.68 10.66
C SER A 202 -18.62 -30.36 11.75
#